data_AF-D0SDW1-F1
#
_entry.id   AF-D0SDW1-F1
#
_cell.length_a   1.000
_cell.length_b   1.000
_cell.length_c   1.000
_cell.angle_alpha   90.00
_cell.angle_beta   90.00
_cell.angle_gamma   90.00
#
_symmetry.space_group_name_H-M   'P 1'
#
loop_
_entity.id
_entity.type
_entity.pdbx_description
1 polymer ?
#
loop_
_entity_poly.entity_id
_entity_poly.type
_entity_poly.pdbx_seq_one_letter_code
_entity_poly.pdbx_strand_id
1 'polypeptide(L)'
;MSIVTANELDDILKELISKNKKPEKILIGYKAYSELMNDRKFLHEVASSAMDPNKRKYQKIKIKVTQDEYQLEVKCSDKNESL
;
A
#
# COMPACT_ATOMS: atom_id res chain seq x y z
N MET A 1 9.93 11.27 14.11
CA MET A 1 9.86 10.41 12.92
C MET A 1 8.69 9.48 13.14
N SER A 2 7.72 9.49 12.22
CA SER A 2 6.67 8.48 12.20
C SER A 2 7.21 7.29 11.43
N ILE A 3 7.53 6.20 12.11
CA ILE A 3 8.05 5.00 11.46
C ILE A 3 6.84 4.24 10.91
N VAL A 4 6.76 4.08 9.59
CA VAL A 4 5.72 3.25 8.96
C VAL A 4 6.28 1.85 8.72
N THR A 5 5.57 0.82 9.20
CA THR A 5 5.97 -0.58 9.10
C THR A 5 5.07 -1.40 8.18
N ALA A 6 5.57 -2.56 7.71
CA ALA A 6 4.76 -3.49 6.93
C ALA A 6 3.54 -4.01 7.74
N ASN A 7 3.70 -4.18 9.05
CA ASN A 7 2.63 -4.66 9.94
C ASN A 7 1.48 -3.66 10.04
N GLU A 8 1.76 -2.36 10.15
CA GLU A 8 0.71 -1.34 10.16
C GLU A 8 -0.07 -1.33 8.84
N LEU A 9 0.63 -1.45 7.71
CA LEU A 9 -0.02 -1.57 6.41
C LEU A 9 -0.88 -2.83 6.32
N ASP A 10 -0.42 -3.96 6.86
CA ASP A 10 -1.20 -5.19 6.91
C ASP A 10 -2.46 -5.04 7.75
N ASP A 11 -2.39 -4.37 8.89
CA ASP A 11 -3.54 -4.17 9.78
C ASP A 11 -4.58 -3.26 9.13
N ILE A 12 -4.16 -2.21 8.42
CA ILE A 12 -5.06 -1.39 7.59
C ILE A 12 -5.74 -2.25 6.51
N LEU A 13 -4.98 -3.08 5.79
CA LEU A 13 -5.53 -3.94 4.74
C LEU A 13 -6.51 -4.98 5.31
N LYS A 14 -6.18 -5.61 6.45
CA LYS A 14 -7.07 -6.55 7.14
C LYS A 14 -8.37 -5.87 7.55
N GLU A 15 -8.30 -4.68 8.14
CA GLU A 15 -9.50 -3.95 8.57
C GLU A 15 -10.43 -3.67 7.38
N LEU A 16 -9.88 -3.26 6.24
CA LEU A 16 -10.65 -3.00 5.02
C LEU A 16 -11.31 -4.27 4.48
N ILE A 17 -10.56 -5.38 4.44
CA ILE A 17 -11.08 -6.68 4.00
C ILE A 17 -12.18 -7.17 4.97
N SER A 18 -12.00 -7.02 6.28
CA SER A 18 -13.02 -7.34 7.30
C SER A 18 -14.27 -6.49 7.15
N LYS A 19 -14.15 -5.25 6.65
CA LYS A 19 -15.27 -4.37 6.29
C LYS A 19 -15.85 -4.67 4.90
N ASN A 20 -15.49 -5.81 4.29
CA ASN A 20 -15.91 -6.24 2.96
C ASN A 20 -15.56 -5.24 1.84
N LYS A 21 -14.57 -4.37 2.07
CA LYS A 21 -14.02 -3.49 1.04
C LYS A 21 -12.96 -4.24 0.25
N LYS A 22 -12.80 -3.89 -1.02
CA LYS A 22 -11.77 -4.45 -1.89
C LYS A 22 -10.67 -3.41 -2.15
N PRO A 23 -9.53 -3.49 -1.46
CA PRO A 23 -8.35 -2.67 -1.75
C PRO A 23 -7.89 -2.86 -3.20
N GLU A 24 -7.66 -1.76 -3.92
CA GLU A 24 -7.17 -1.80 -5.31
C GLU A 24 -5.85 -1.06 -5.50
N LYS A 25 -5.62 -0.03 -4.68
CA LYS A 25 -4.42 0.80 -4.78
C LYS A 25 -4.00 1.33 -3.42
N ILE A 26 -2.71 1.23 -3.12
CA ILE A 26 -2.07 1.81 -1.96
C ILE A 26 -1.31 3.06 -2.44
N LEU A 27 -1.69 4.23 -1.93
CA LEU A 27 -0.98 5.48 -2.12
C LEU A 27 0.01 5.65 -0.97
N ILE A 28 1.29 5.77 -1.30
CA ILE A 28 2.37 5.88 -0.32
C ILE A 28 3.20 7.12 -0.62
N GLY A 29 3.37 8.00 0.36
CA GLY A 29 4.25 9.15 0.25
C GLY A 29 5.71 8.75 0.10
N TYR A 30 6.54 9.58 -0.53
CA TYR A 30 7.91 9.20 -0.87
C TYR A 30 8.80 8.91 0.35
N LYS A 31 8.60 9.60 1.49
CA LYS A 31 9.34 9.31 2.73
C LYS A 31 8.82 8.02 3.37
N ALA A 32 7.51 7.85 3.49
CA ALA A 32 6.90 6.62 4.00
C ALA A 32 7.31 5.39 3.18
N TYR A 33 7.35 5.50 1.84
CA TYR A 33 7.80 4.42 0.97
C TYR A 33 9.28 4.07 1.19
N SER A 34 10.12 5.09 1.39
CA SER A 34 11.55 4.88 1.68
C SER A 34 11.75 4.18 3.02
N GLU A 35 10.95 4.52 4.03
CA GLU A 35 10.96 3.84 5.34
C GLU A 35 10.47 2.39 5.21
N LEU A 36 9.36 2.15 4.51
CA LEU A 36 8.84 0.81 4.23
C LEU A 36 9.84 -0.06 3.45
N MET A 37 10.64 0.52 2.55
CA MET A 37 11.71 -0.22 1.85
C MET A 37 12.84 -0.71 2.76
N ASN A 38 12.98 -0.16 3.98
CA ASN A 38 13.88 -0.70 4.99
C ASN A 38 13.26 -1.86 5.79
N ASP A 39 11.93 -2.05 5.70
CA ASP A 39 11.25 -3.22 6.25
C ASP A 39 11.48 -4.43 5.33
N ARG A 40 12.10 -5.49 5.87
CA ARG A 40 12.46 -6.68 5.09
C ARG A 40 11.26 -7.37 4.44
N LYS A 41 10.10 -7.39 5.10
CA LYS A 41 8.89 -8.02 4.58
C LYS A 41 8.36 -7.23 3.39
N PHE A 42 8.21 -5.92 3.58
CA PHE A 42 7.73 -5.04 2.53
C PHE A 42 8.67 -5.07 1.32
N LEU A 43 9.98 -4.92 1.55
CA LEU A 43 10.99 -4.99 0.50
C LEU A 43 10.89 -6.30 -0.30
N HIS A 44 10.81 -7.45 0.38
CA HIS A 44 10.75 -8.75 -0.29
C HIS A 44 9.51 -8.88 -1.19
N GLU A 45 8.32 -8.57 -0.67
CA GLU A 45 7.08 -8.66 -1.45
C GLU A 45 7.09 -7.70 -2.64
N VAL A 46 7.52 -6.46 -2.41
CA VAL A 46 7.48 -5.41 -3.41
C VAL A 46 8.53 -5.62 -4.50
N ALA A 47 9.76 -5.99 -4.15
CA ALA A 47 10.81 -6.28 -5.12
C ALA A 47 10.51 -7.54 -5.95
N SER A 48 9.86 -8.54 -5.36
CA SER A 48 9.48 -9.78 -6.06
C SER A 48 8.24 -9.62 -6.94
N SER A 49 7.46 -8.55 -6.76
CA SER A 49 6.20 -8.35 -7.49
C SER A 49 6.35 -7.94 -8.96
N ALA A 50 7.39 -7.17 -9.29
CA ALA A 50 7.70 -6.72 -10.65
C ALA A 50 9.11 -6.10 -10.72
N MET A 51 9.79 -6.32 -11.86
CA MET A 51 11.05 -5.63 -12.17
C MET A 51 10.84 -4.12 -12.38
N ASP A 52 9.74 -3.74 -13.05
CA ASP A 52 9.36 -2.35 -13.28
C ASP A 52 8.81 -1.72 -11.97
N PRO A 53 9.46 -0.66 -11.43
CA PRO A 53 9.03 0.00 -10.21
C PRO A 53 7.57 0.47 -10.23
N ASN A 54 7.05 0.89 -11.38
CA ASN A 54 5.68 1.42 -11.52
C ASN A 54 4.60 0.34 -11.54
N LYS A 55 5.00 -0.93 -11.69
CA LYS A 55 4.11 -2.09 -11.73
C LYS A 55 4.16 -2.89 -10.43
N ARG A 56 4.94 -2.44 -9.44
CA ARG A 56 5.09 -3.11 -8.16
C ARG A 56 3.79 -3.15 -7.37
N LYS A 57 3.66 -4.22 -6.58
CA LYS A 57 2.50 -4.54 -5.77
C LYS A 57 2.94 -5.01 -4.40
N TYR A 58 2.10 -4.77 -3.40
CA TYR A 58 2.22 -5.36 -2.07
C TYR A 58 0.95 -6.16 -1.81
N GLN A 59 1.06 -7.42 -1.38
CA GLN A 59 -0.08 -8.34 -1.28
C GLN A 59 -1.03 -8.34 -2.51
N LYS A 60 -0.46 -8.30 -3.72
CA LYS A 60 -1.18 -8.21 -5.02
C LYS A 60 -1.97 -6.90 -5.26
N ILE A 61 -1.86 -5.91 -4.38
CA ILE A 61 -2.48 -4.58 -4.52
C ILE A 61 -1.47 -3.61 -5.12
N LYS A 62 -1.89 -2.77 -6.08
CA LYS A 62 -0.98 -1.84 -6.76
C LYS A 62 -0.46 -0.78 -5.79
N ILE A 63 0.85 -0.54 -5.82
CA ILE A 63 1.45 0.60 -5.11
C ILE A 63 1.57 1.78 -6.07
N LYS A 64 1.29 2.98 -5.58
CA LYS A 64 1.61 4.24 -6.24
C LYS A 64 2.32 5.15 -5.25
N VAL A 65 3.59 5.46 -5.54
CA VAL A 65 4.34 6.45 -4.77
C VAL A 65 3.86 7.86 -5.16
N THR A 66 3.63 8.72 -4.19
CA THR A 66 3.17 10.11 -4.37
C THR A 66 4.24 11.11 -3.91
N GLN A 67 4.02 12.39 -4.23
CA GLN A 67 4.93 13.47 -3.81
C GLN A 67 4.71 13.91 -2.36
N ASP A 68 3.61 13.47 -1.73
CA ASP A 68 3.37 13.67 -0.31
C ASP A 68 4.45 12.97 0.52
N GLU A 69 4.81 13.53 1.67
CA GLU A 69 5.92 12.98 2.46
C GLU A 69 5.55 11.64 3.09
N TYR A 70 4.47 11.62 3.86
CA TYR A 70 4.09 10.50 4.73
C TYR A 70 2.67 9.98 4.47
N GLN A 71 2.15 10.18 3.26
CA GLN A 71 0.83 9.63 2.90
C GLN A 71 0.84 8.11 3.05
N LEU A 72 -0.22 7.57 3.66
CA LEU A 72 -0.51 6.14 3.67
C LEU A 72 -2.02 5.97 3.55
N GLU A 73 -2.50 5.75 2.32
CA GLU A 73 -3.92 5.65 2.02
C GLU A 73 -4.21 4.43 1.14
N VAL A 74 -5.29 3.71 1.43
CA VAL A 74 -5.75 2.58 0.62
C VAL A 74 -7.05 2.95 -0.07
N LYS A 75 -7.01 3.05 -1.40
CA LYS A 75 -8.21 3.21 -2.22
C LYS A 75 -8.85 1.86 -2.47
N CYS A 76 -10.14 1.77 -2.16
CA CYS A 76 -10.97 0.61 -2.42
C CYS A 76 -11.87 0.89 -3.64
N SER A 77 -12.28 -0.16 -4.35
CA SER A 77 -13.39 -0.05 -5.30
C SER A 77 -14.70 -0.05 -4.51
N ASP A 78 -15.36 1.10 -4.42
CA ASP A 78 -16.75 1.16 -3.99
C ASP A 78 -17.61 0.70 -5.17
N LYS A 79 -18.07 -0.55 -5.14
CA LYS A 79 -19.25 -0.92 -5.93
C LYS A 79 -20.45 -0.28 -5.24
N ASN A 80 -20.71 1.02 -5.47
CA ASN A 80 -22.01 1.66 -5.31
C ASN A 80 -21.93 3.15 -5.66
N GLU A 81 -22.05 3.46 -6.95
CA GLU A 81 -22.74 4.67 -7.39
C GLU A 81 -23.50 4.33 -8.69
N SER A 82 -24.66 3.72 -8.50
CA SER A 82 -25.70 3.60 -9.52
C SER A 82 -27.03 3.55 -8.77
N LEU A 83 -27.51 4.73 -8.41
CA LEU A 83 -28.92 5.03 -8.19
C LEU A 83 -29.27 6.19 -9.12
#